data_AF-A0A3N5R2J9-F1
#
_entry.id   AF-A0A3N5R2J9-F1
#
_cell.length_a   1.000
_cell.length_b   1.000
_cell.length_c   1.000
_cell.angle_alpha   90.00
_cell.angle_beta   90.00
_cell.angle_gamma   90.00
#
_symmetry.space_group_name_H-M   'P 1'
#
loop_
_entity.id
_entity.type
_entity.pdbx_description
1 polymer ?
#
loop_
_entity_poly.entity_id
_entity_poly.type
_entity_poly.pdbx_seq_one_letter_code
_entity_poly.pdbx_strand_id
1 'polypeptide(L)'
;MEKMIEILFYKLGLKGLQPLQIPGFVRNVLRIIVDGRSLTTDDVNQKLKHLGWGEEVIDGSILELIVGLFENEDRPAMTLSVFH
;
A
#
# COMPACT_ATOMS: atom_id res chain seq x y z
N MET A 1 -12.91 8.14 5.60
CA MET A 1 -12.06 8.04 4.39
C MET A 1 -11.02 9.14 4.37
N GLU A 2 -11.40 10.42 4.42
CA GLU A 2 -10.50 11.59 4.42
C GLU A 2 -9.35 11.50 5.45
N LYS A 3 -9.67 11.22 6.73
CA LYS A 3 -8.66 11.03 7.79
C LYS A 3 -7.68 9.88 7.53
N MET A 4 -8.10 8.80 6.85
CA MET A 4 -7.19 7.69 6.52
C MET A 4 -6.21 8.09 5.40
N ILE A 5 -6.70 8.86 4.42
CA ILE A 5 -5.85 9.42 3.35
C ILE A 5 -4.82 10.37 3.97
N GLU A 6 -5.21 11.27 4.86
CA GLU A 6 -4.27 12.17 5.56
C GLU A 6 -3.19 11.39 6.33
N ILE A 7 -3.59 10.34 7.07
CA ILE A 7 -2.66 9.49 7.82
C ILE A 7 -1.70 8.76 6.87
N LEU A 8 -2.19 8.24 5.74
CA LEU A 8 -1.37 7.57 4.74
C LEU A 8 -0.35 8.55 4.13
N PHE A 9 -0.79 9.76 3.77
CA PHE A 9 0.09 10.80 3.25
C PHE A 9 1.17 11.19 4.25
N TYR A 10 0.80 11.36 5.52
CA TYR A 10 1.74 11.66 6.59
C TYR A 10 2.78 10.55 6.77
N LYS A 11 2.36 9.28 6.87
CA LYS A 11 3.26 8.13 7.04
C LYS A 11 4.22 7.95 5.86
N LEU A 12 3.72 8.06 4.63
CA LEU A 12 4.57 7.98 3.43
C LEU A 12 5.53 9.16 3.32
N GLY A 13 5.11 10.35 3.77
CA GLY A 13 5.98 11.52 3.91
C GLY A 13 7.15 11.27 4.88
N LEU A 14 6.88 10.64 6.03
CA LEU A 14 7.94 10.23 6.98
C LEU A 14 8.91 9.21 6.38
N LYS A 15 8.47 8.42 5.38
CA LYS A 15 9.30 7.49 4.62
C LYS A 15 10.03 8.14 3.43
N GLY A 16 9.93 9.45 3.28
CA GLY A 16 10.67 10.22 2.27
C GLY A 16 9.93 10.40 0.94
N LEU A 17 8.65 9.99 0.84
CA LEU A 17 7.87 10.23 -0.37
C LEU A 17 7.32 11.65 -0.39
N GLN A 18 7.47 12.30 -1.54
CA GLN A 18 6.84 13.59 -1.78
C GLN A 18 5.35 13.42 -2.09
N PRO A 19 4.49 14.41 -1.76
CA PRO A 19 3.05 14.32 -2.02
C PRO A 19 2.68 13.95 -3.46
N LEU A 20 3.45 14.43 -4.44
CA LEU A 20 3.23 14.15 -5.87
C LEU A 20 3.57 12.69 -6.27
N GLN A 21 4.43 12.03 -5.49
CA GLN A 21 4.85 10.65 -5.73
C GLN A 21 3.86 9.63 -5.15
N ILE A 22 3.14 10.00 -4.09
CA ILE A 22 2.26 9.13 -3.32
C ILE A 22 1.19 8.45 -4.18
N PRO A 23 0.46 9.13 -5.09
CA PRO A 23 -0.55 8.46 -5.91
C PRO A 23 0.03 7.37 -6.81
N GLY A 24 1.22 7.62 -7.40
CA GLY A 24 1.91 6.64 -8.24
C GLY A 24 2.45 5.46 -7.43
N PHE A 25 2.93 5.73 -6.22
CA PHE A 25 3.37 4.72 -5.28
C PHE A 25 2.21 3.80 -4.88
N VAL A 26 1.09 4.37 -4.40
CA VAL A 26 -0.10 3.60 -4.00
C VAL A 26 -0.62 2.75 -5.14
N ARG A 27 -0.65 3.27 -6.37
CA ARG A 27 -1.04 2.49 -7.56
C ARG A 27 -0.15 1.27 -7.79
N ASN A 28 1.16 1.43 -7.62
CA ASN A 28 2.10 0.32 -7.78
C ASN A 28 1.93 -0.72 -6.67
N VAL A 29 1.70 -0.29 -5.43
CA VAL A 29 1.37 -1.18 -4.30
C VAL A 29 0.13 -2.00 -4.61
N LEU A 30 -0.97 -1.35 -5.00
CA LEU A 30 -2.22 -2.03 -5.35
C LEU A 30 -2.02 -3.01 -6.50
N ARG A 31 -1.31 -2.61 -7.56
CA ARG A 31 -0.99 -3.51 -8.68
C ARG A 31 -0.19 -4.73 -8.21
N ILE A 32 0.80 -4.55 -7.34
CA ILE A 32 1.61 -5.65 -6.79
C ILE A 32 0.74 -6.64 -5.98
N ILE A 33 -0.21 -6.12 -5.20
CA ILE A 33 -1.14 -6.92 -4.38
C ILE A 33 -2.16 -7.65 -5.27
N VAL A 34 -2.70 -6.99 -6.31
CA VAL A 34 -3.70 -7.56 -7.22
C VAL A 34 -3.09 -8.58 -8.18
N ASP A 35 -1.90 -8.30 -8.74
CA ASP A 35 -1.25 -9.15 -9.75
C ASP A 35 -0.58 -10.40 -9.13
N GLY A 36 -0.44 -10.47 -7.80
CA GLY A 36 0.40 -11.46 -7.15
C GLY A 36 -0.18 -12.02 -5.87
N ARG A 37 0.04 -13.32 -5.66
CA ARG A 37 -0.09 -14.03 -4.37
C ARG A 37 0.93 -13.56 -3.32
N SER A 38 1.40 -12.31 -3.38
CA SER A 38 2.39 -11.74 -2.46
C SER A 38 1.69 -11.42 -1.15
N LEU A 39 1.92 -12.26 -0.14
CA LEU A 39 1.21 -12.23 1.14
C LEU A 39 1.93 -11.40 2.22
N THR A 40 3.19 -11.04 2.00
CA THR A 40 4.02 -10.39 3.03
C THR A 40 4.44 -8.98 2.63
N THR A 41 4.67 -8.13 3.63
CA THR A 41 5.18 -6.76 3.46
C THR A 41 6.55 -6.75 2.77
N ASP A 42 7.40 -7.75 3.05
CA ASP A 42 8.73 -7.87 2.45
C ASP A 42 8.67 -8.13 0.95
N ASP A 43 7.76 -9.01 0.50
CA ASP A 43 7.55 -9.27 -0.93
C ASP A 43 7.13 -7.99 -1.68
N VAL A 44 6.25 -7.19 -1.06
CA VAL A 44 5.79 -5.92 -1.61
C VAL A 44 6.94 -4.93 -1.69
N ASN A 45 7.73 -4.76 -0.62
CA ASN A 45 8.90 -3.89 -0.60
C ASN A 45 9.96 -4.30 -1.62
N GLN A 46 10.22 -5.60 -1.78
CA GLN A 46 11.14 -6.10 -2.80
C GLN A 46 10.66 -5.70 -4.19
N LYS A 47 9.38 -5.90 -4.52
CA LYS A 47 8.84 -5.50 -5.82
C LYS A 47 8.87 -3.98 -6.03
N LEU A 48 8.57 -3.19 -5.00
CA LEU A 48 8.67 -1.73 -5.06
C LEU A 48 10.11 -1.26 -5.28
N LYS A 49 11.09 -1.92 -4.67
CA LYS A 49 12.52 -1.66 -4.90
C LYS A 49 12.89 -1.88 -6.36
N HIS A 50 12.42 -2.97 -6.99
CA HIS A 50 12.64 -3.22 -8.42
C HIS A 50 11.98 -2.16 -9.33
N LEU A 51 10.93 -1.48 -8.84
CA LEU A 51 10.27 -0.35 -9.52
C LEU A 51 10.92 1.00 -9.22
N GLY A 52 11.96 1.05 -8.37
CA GLY A 52 12.73 2.27 -8.07
C GLY A 52 12.18 3.11 -6.90
N TRP A 53 11.28 2.58 -6.08
CA TRP A 53 10.65 3.36 -4.98
C TRP A 53 11.51 3.49 -3.72
N GLY A 54 12.60 2.74 -3.60
CA GLY A 54 13.47 2.71 -2.41
C GLY A 54 13.28 1.45 -1.56
N GLU A 55 14.04 1.36 -0.47
CA GLU A 55 14.01 0.23 0.47
C GLU A 55 13.01 0.49 1.61
N GLU A 56 12.27 -0.54 2.02
CA GLU A 56 11.44 -0.57 3.23
C GLU A 56 10.43 0.60 3.39
N VAL A 57 9.87 1.05 2.27
CA VAL A 57 8.90 2.14 2.23
C VAL A 57 7.57 1.72 2.86
N ILE A 58 7.11 0.49 2.61
CA ILE A 58 5.91 -0.07 3.23
C ILE A 58 6.29 -0.74 4.56
N ASP A 59 5.56 -0.42 5.61
CA ASP A 59 5.44 -1.28 6.79
C ASP A 59 4.01 -1.86 6.88
N GLY A 60 3.78 -2.79 7.80
CA GLY A 60 2.45 -3.43 7.95
C GLY A 60 1.32 -2.42 8.11
N SER A 61 1.56 -1.31 8.84
CA SER A 61 0.55 -0.28 9.05
C SER A 61 0.22 0.53 7.79
N ILE A 62 1.22 0.81 6.95
CA ILE A 62 1.02 1.48 5.66
C ILE A 62 0.28 0.56 4.69
N LEU A 63 0.62 -0.73 4.69
CA LEU A 63 -0.05 -1.73 3.85
C LEU A 63 -1.53 -1.85 4.21
N GLU A 64 -1.85 -1.98 5.50
CA GLU A 64 -3.22 -2.03 6.02
C GLU A 64 -4.03 -0.77 5.66
N LEU A 65 -3.41 0.42 5.75
CA LEU A 65 -4.08 1.66 5.35
C LEU A 65 -4.40 1.69 3.86
N ILE A 66 -3.49 1.24 3.00
CA ILE A 66 -3.70 1.19 1.55
C ILE A 66 -4.80 0.18 1.21
N VAL A 67 -4.75 -1.02 1.78
CA VAL A 67 -5.77 -2.06 1.58
C VAL A 67 -7.13 -1.58 2.11
N GLY A 68 -7.16 -1.04 3.33
CA GLY A 68 -8.40 -0.55 3.94
C GLY A 68 -9.03 0.61 3.16
N LEU A 69 -8.23 1.49 2.55
CA LEU A 69 -8.75 2.52 1.66
C LEU A 69 -9.42 1.92 0.41
N PHE A 70 -8.83 0.87 -0.17
CA PHE A 70 -9.35 0.19 -1.35
C PHE A 70 -10.61 -0.64 -1.04
N GLU A 71 -10.60 -1.41 0.04
CA GLU A 71 -11.78 -2.19 0.49
C GLU A 71 -12.98 -1.31 0.85
N ASN A 72 -12.76 -0.06 1.29
CA ASN A 72 -13.85 0.88 1.58
C ASN A 72 -14.35 1.62 0.33
N GLU A 73 -13.61 1.60 -0.79
CA GLU A 73 -14.10 2.12 -2.09
C GLU A 73 -14.96 1.08 -2.83
N ASP A 74 -14.74 -0.22 -2.62
CA ASP A 74 -15.49 -1.31 -3.28
C ASP A 74 -16.26 -2.20 -2.29
N ARG A 75 -17.60 -2.05 -2.22
CA ARG A 75 -18.47 -3.25 -2.10
C ARG A 75 -18.79 -3.67 -3.53
N PRO A 76 -18.23 -4.79 -4.03
CA PRO A 76 -18.54 -6.09 -3.45
C PRO A 76 -17.34 -7.06 -3.27
N ALA A 77 -17.35 -7.74 -2.12
CA ALA A 77 -16.89 -9.11 -1.90
C ALA A 77 -15.53 -9.53 -2.52
N MET A 78 -14.44 -8.89 -2.10
CA MET A 78 -13.16 -9.58 -2.06
C MET A 78 -12.82 -9.81 -0.58
N THR A 79 -13.40 -10.87 -0.01
CA THR A 79 -13.06 -11.35 1.32
C THR A 79 -11.59 -11.79 1.28
N LEU A 80 -10.67 -10.90 1.66
CA LEU A 80 -9.30 -11.27 1.98
C LEU A 80 -9.35 -12.07 3.28
N SER A 81 -9.63 -13.36 3.14
CA SER A 81 -9.45 -14.33 4.22
C SER A 81 -7.95 -14.60 4.35
N VAL A 82 -7.23 -13.67 4.99
CA VAL A 82 -5.79 -13.81 5.25
C VAL A 82 -5.48 -13.29 6.64
N PHE A 83 -5.95 -14.01 7.67
CA PHE A 83 -5.28 -14.12 8.95
C PHE A 83 -5.67 -15.46 9.57
N HIS A 84 -4.70 -16.38 9.64
CA HIS A 84 -4.70 -17.53 10.55
C HIS A 84 -3.31 -17.64 11.15
#